data_AF-A0A9D1J5S4-F1
#
_entry.id   AF-A0A9D1J5S4-F1
#
_cell.length_a   1.000
_cell.length_b   1.000
_cell.length_c   1.000
_cell.angle_alpha   90.00
_cell.angle_beta   90.00
_cell.angle_gamma   90.00
#
_symmetry.space_group_name_H-M   'P 1'
#
loop_
_entity.id
_entity.type
_entity.pdbx_description
1 polymer ?
#
loop_
_entity_poly.entity_id
_entity_poly.type
_entity_poly.pdbx_seq_one_letter_code
_entity_poly.pdbx_strand_id
1 'polypeptide(L)' 'IEITDVIVRAINKVRDDFSIAHFGAVYNDLPVDKQDIVREAIPNRLSEAEPLDVTKQ' A
#
# COMPACT_ATOMS: atom_id res chain seq x y z
N ILE A 1 1.31 -20.91 1.53
CA ILE A 1 1.60 -19.50 1.18
C ILE A 1 0.41 -18.71 1.69
N GLU A 2 0.60 -17.98 2.79
CA GLU A 2 -0.48 -17.23 3.43
C GLU A 2 -0.76 -15.98 2.59
N ILE A 3 -2.00 -15.83 2.11
CA ILE A 3 -2.44 -14.75 1.21
C ILE A 3 -2.10 -13.36 1.77
N THR A 4 -2.08 -13.24 3.10
CA THR A 4 -1.69 -12.06 3.88
C THR A 4 -0.30 -11.53 3.49
N ASP A 5 0.70 -12.41 3.33
CA ASP A 5 2.07 -12.00 2.97
C ASP A 5 2.13 -11.36 1.59
N VAL A 6 1.31 -11.84 0.66
CA VAL A 6 1.25 -11.32 -0.71
C VAL A 6 0.61 -9.95 -0.74
N ILE A 7 -0.48 -9.74 0.01
CA ILE A 7 -1.16 -8.44 0.12
C ILE A 7 -0.22 -7.40 0.74
N VAL A 8 0.45 -7.75 1.85
CA VAL A 8 1.40 -6.84 2.51
C VAL A 8 2.55 -6.46 1.57
N ARG A 9 3.10 -7.43 0.83
CA ARG A 9 4.15 -7.16 -0.17
C ARG A 9 3.66 -6.26 -1.30
N ALA A 10 2.44 -6.45 -1.80
CA ALA A 10 1.87 -5.61 -2.85
C ALA A 10 1.70 -4.16 -2.38
N ILE A 11 1.19 -3.94 -1.16
CA ILE A 11 1.05 -2.60 -0.58
C ILE A 11 2.42 -1.92 -0.42
N ASN A 12 3.39 -2.65 0.14
CA ASN A 12 4.76 -2.12 0.29
C ASN A 12 5.36 -1.72 -1.05
N LYS A 13 5.17 -2.55 -2.09
CA LYS A 13 5.64 -2.22 -3.44
C LYS A 13 5.02 -0.93 -3.98
N VAL A 14 3.70 -0.79 -3.89
CA VAL A 14 3.01 0.42 -4.36
C VAL A 14 3.49 1.66 -3.61
N ARG A 15 3.71 1.53 -2.30
CA ARG A 15 4.22 2.61 -1.45
C ARG A 15 5.64 3.04 -1.85
N ASP A 16 6.52 2.08 -2.12
CA ASP A 16 7.88 2.36 -2.58
C ASP A 16 7.88 2.96 -3.98
N ASP A 17 7.07 2.44 -4.90
CA ASP A 17 6.95 2.96 -6.27
C ASP A 17 6.47 4.44 -6.25
N PHE A 18 5.48 4.77 -5.40
CA PHE A 18 5.04 6.15 -5.17
C PHE A 18 6.15 7.03 -4.58
N SER A 19 6.87 6.50 -3.58
CA SER A 19 7.94 7.23 -2.89
C SER A 19 9.09 7.57 -3.84
N ILE A 20 9.48 6.63 -4.70
CA ILE A 20 10.51 6.82 -5.72
C ILE A 20 10.03 7.84 -6.76
N ALA A 21 8.80 7.71 -7.25
CA ALA A 21 8.25 8.60 -8.27
C ALA A 21 8.17 10.07 -7.82
N HIS A 22 7.86 10.33 -6.55
CA HIS A 22 7.67 11.68 -6.03
C HIS A 22 8.87 12.26 -5.30
N PHE A 23 9.69 11.42 -4.65
CA PHE A 23 10.76 11.87 -3.76
C PHE A 23 12.13 11.30 -4.08
N GLY A 24 12.23 10.35 -5.02
CA GLY A 24 13.50 9.77 -5.49
C GLY A 24 14.13 8.75 -4.53
N ALA A 25 13.43 8.34 -3.48
CA ALA A 25 13.90 7.34 -2.51
C ALA A 25 12.77 6.41 -2.08
N VAL A 26 13.11 5.21 -1.61
CA VAL A 26 12.13 4.27 -1.04
C VAL A 26 11.52 4.85 0.24
N TYR A 27 10.32 4.41 0.59
CA TYR A 27 9.55 5.00 1.69
C TYR A 27 10.31 5.05 3.01
N ASN A 28 11.04 3.98 3.34
CA ASN A 28 11.77 3.86 4.61
C ASN A 28 12.95 4.85 4.73
N ASP A 29 13.47 5.34 3.61
CA ASP A 29 14.61 6.27 3.57
C ASP A 29 14.15 7.73 3.53
N LEU A 30 12.84 7.98 3.43
CA LEU A 30 12.29 9.32 3.44
C LEU A 30 12.31 9.93 4.85
N PRO A 31 12.48 11.26 4.97
CA PRO A 31 12.22 11.97 6.21
C PRO A 31 10.73 11.90 6.59
N VAL A 32 10.44 12.08 7.88
CA VAL A 32 9.12 11.83 8.48
C VAL A 32 8.01 12.63 7.80
N ASP A 33 8.27 13.88 7.46
CA ASP A 33 7.36 14.77 6.73
C ASP A 33 6.91 14.19 5.38
N LYS A 34 7.85 13.61 4.62
CA LYS A 34 7.55 12.96 3.34
C LYS A 34 6.89 11.60 3.54
N GLN A 35 7.27 10.85 4.58
CA GLN A 35 6.58 9.61 4.91
C GLN A 35 5.11 9.84 5.25
N ASP A 36 4.78 10.94 5.94
CA ASP A 36 3.39 11.29 6.26
C ASP A 36 2.56 11.56 5.00
N ILE A 37 3.12 12.29 4.02
CA ILE A 37 2.47 12.49 2.71
C ILE A 37 2.22 11.15 2.01
N VAL A 38 3.19 10.24 2.04
CA VAL A 38 3.03 8.90 1.44
C VAL A 38 1.95 8.07 2.18
N ARG A 39 1.85 8.18 3.51
CA ARG A 39 0.82 7.48 4.31
C ARG A 39 -0.59 8.01 4.02
N GLU A 40 -0.73 9.30 3.76
CA GLU A 40 -1.99 9.90 3.34
C GLU A 40 -2.39 9.46 1.93
N ALA A 41 -1.41 9.35 1.02
CA ALA A 41 -1.65 8.95 -0.37
C ALA A 41 -1.91 7.43 -0.53
N ILE A 42 -1.17 6.59 0.20
CA ILE A 42 -1.23 5.14 0.10
C ILE A 42 -1.66 4.54 1.45
N PRO A 43 -2.92 4.08 1.59
CA PRO A 43 -3.40 3.52 2.84
C PRO A 43 -2.69 2.19 3.15
N ASN A 44 -2.25 2.02 4.40
CA ASN A 44 -1.63 0.76 4.88
C ASN A 44 -2.63 -0.41 4.98
N ARG A 45 -3.93 -0.13 4.95
CA ARG A 45 -5.00 -1.13 4.94
C ARG A 45 -5.87 -0.85 3.73
N LEU A 46 -5.80 -1.71 2.71
CA LEU A 46 -6.91 -1.82 1.78
C LEU A 46 -8.09 -2.32 2.60
N SER A 47 -9.24 -1.63 2.54
CA SER A 47 -10.47 -2.15 3.11
C SER A 47 -10.61 -3.62 2.67
N GLU A 48 -10.88 -4.50 3.63
CA GLU A 48 -11.59 -5.74 3.37
C GLU A 48 -12.97 -5.30 2.85
N ALA A 49 -13.05 -4.90 1.59
CA ALA A 49 -14.33 -4.91 0.91
C ALA A 49 -14.76 -6.36 1.04
N GLU A 50 -15.82 -6.63 1.80
CA GLU A 50 -16.42 -7.96 1.85
C GLU A 50 -16.49 -8.43 0.40
N PRO A 51 -15.94 -9.61 0.05
CA PRO A 51 -16.00 -10.09 -1.31
C PRO A 51 -17.47 -10.03 -1.72
N LEU A 52 -17.77 -9.21 -2.73
CA LEU A 52 -19.11 -9.17 -3.31
C LEU A 52 -19.37 -10.58 -3.82
N ASP A 53 -20.22 -11.30 -3.09
CA ASP A 53 -20.63 -12.64 -3.48
C ASP A 53 -21.48 -12.52 -4.75
N VAL A 54 -20.81 -12.65 -5.90
CA VAL A 54 -21.44 -12.59 -7.22
C VAL A 54 -22.26 -13.85 -7.54
N THR A 55 -22.49 -14.75 -6.57
CA THR A 55 -23.25 -15.99 -6.80
C THR A 55 -24.71 -15.96 -6.35
N LYS A 56 -25.26 -14.80 -5.92
CA LYS A 56 -26.72 -14.67 -5.77
C LYS A 56 -27.38 -14.32 -7.12
N GLN A 57 -27.63 -15.35 -7.92
CA GLN A 57 -28.75 -15.39 -8.87
C GLN A 57 -29.90 -16.20 -8.30
#